data_AF-S9VKF4-F1
#
_entry.id   AF-S9VKF4-F1
#
_cell.length_a   1.000
_cell.length_b   1.000
_cell.length_c   1.000
_cell.angle_alpha   90.00
_cell.angle_beta   90.00
_cell.angle_gamma   90.00
#
_symmetry.space_group_name_H-M   'P 1'
#
loop_
_entity.id
_entity.type
_entity.pdbx_description
1 polymer ?
#
loop_
_entity_poly.entity_id
_entity_poly.type
_entity_poly.pdbx_seq_one_letter_code
_entity_poly.pdbx_strand_id
1 'polypeptide(L)'
;MSSTAQRFQDALKSQLDWIPILVTQRDRYTKKEKQRALIYAFIPFLYVVVFLLHFKFTIVSLIFLFLLQIISMILNVVYFGLVNEYINEKKDPIKLEKDLNPILVATITIRLFTIFHSLLTLSYPLLLLGFVELGYNYYVSTRRPILLDATTIWKDINKIQLDSQIRVGYSVFLSLFSVIYLVITMVFLL
;
A
#
# COMPACT_ATOMS: atom_id res chain seq x y z
N MET A 1 -3.81 26.39 3.78
CA MET A 1 -4.23 25.04 4.25
C MET A 1 -4.69 24.26 3.03
N SER A 2 -3.89 23.30 2.53
CA SER A 2 -4.35 22.44 1.43
C SER A 2 -5.45 21.51 1.92
N SER A 3 -6.51 21.35 1.13
CA SER A 3 -7.61 20.46 1.50
C SER A 3 -7.14 19.00 1.43
N THR A 4 -7.76 18.12 2.24
CA THR A 4 -7.49 16.67 2.26
C THR A 4 -7.51 16.05 0.86
N ALA A 5 -8.46 16.48 0.02
CA ALA A 5 -8.57 16.03 -1.36
C ALA A 5 -7.35 16.42 -2.20
N GLN A 6 -6.84 17.64 -1.99
CA GLN A 6 -5.65 18.14 -2.68
C GLN A 6 -4.40 17.36 -2.26
N ARG A 7 -4.24 17.04 -0.97
CA ARG A 7 -3.12 16.22 -0.48
C ARG A 7 -3.19 14.79 -1.02
N PHE A 8 -4.38 14.18 -1.07
CA PHE A 8 -4.56 12.86 -1.64
C PHE A 8 -4.27 12.85 -3.15
N GLN A 9 -4.71 13.89 -3.88
CA GLN A 9 -4.33 14.11 -5.28
C GLN A 9 -2.82 14.29 -5.42
N ASP A 10 -2.16 15.03 -4.54
CA ASP A 10 -0.71 15.24 -4.56
C ASP A 10 0.05 13.92 -4.26
N ALA A 11 -0.48 13.05 -3.40
CA ALA A 11 0.09 11.74 -3.13
C ALA A 11 -0.16 10.71 -4.25
N LEU A 12 -1.31 10.77 -4.93
CA LEU A 12 -1.54 10.01 -6.16
C LEU A 12 -0.63 10.51 -7.28
N LYS A 13 -0.44 11.83 -7.37
CA LYS A 13 0.48 12.45 -8.31
C LYS A 13 1.92 12.07 -8.00
N SER A 14 2.31 11.94 -6.74
CA SER A 14 3.64 11.46 -6.35
C SER A 14 3.92 10.01 -6.74
N GLN A 15 2.89 9.17 -6.89
CA GLN A 15 3.03 7.85 -7.52
C GLN A 15 3.29 7.91 -9.03
N LEU A 16 2.99 9.03 -9.67
CA LEU A 16 3.24 9.30 -11.08
C LEU A 16 4.41 10.27 -11.29
N ASP A 17 4.97 10.86 -10.22
CA ASP A 17 6.09 11.81 -10.27
C ASP A 17 7.36 11.18 -10.86
N TRP A 18 7.45 9.85 -10.90
CA TRP A 18 8.53 9.19 -11.63
C TRP A 18 8.49 9.46 -13.13
N ILE A 19 7.32 9.72 -13.72
CA ILE A 19 7.17 10.01 -15.15
C ILE A 19 7.90 11.32 -15.53
N PRO A 20 7.62 12.48 -14.91
CA PRO A 20 8.36 13.69 -15.21
C PRO A 20 9.84 13.58 -14.83
N ILE A 21 10.20 12.91 -13.73
CA ILE A 21 11.60 12.81 -13.26
C ILE A 21 12.45 11.90 -14.17
N LEU A 22 11.92 10.76 -14.62
CA LEU A 22 12.65 9.77 -15.41
C LEU A 22 12.47 9.91 -16.92
N VAL A 23 11.38 10.51 -17.39
CA VAL A 23 11.06 10.61 -18.82
C VAL A 23 11.17 12.04 -19.35
N THR A 24 10.65 13.03 -18.60
CA THR A 24 10.39 14.37 -19.17
C THR A 24 11.45 15.43 -18.81
N GLN A 25 12.07 15.35 -17.63
CA GLN A 25 12.99 16.36 -17.11
C GLN A 25 14.21 15.73 -16.40
N ARG A 26 14.87 14.77 -17.06
CA ARG A 26 16.00 14.01 -16.49
C ARG A 26 17.13 14.88 -15.93
N ASP A 27 17.42 16.05 -16.47
CA ASP A 27 18.65 16.78 -16.10
C ASP A 27 18.48 17.72 -14.90
N ARG A 28 17.26 17.96 -14.41
CA ARG A 28 16.99 18.88 -13.29
C ARG A 28 17.08 18.24 -11.90
N TYR A 29 17.06 16.92 -11.81
CA TYR A 29 16.92 16.21 -10.53
C TYR A 29 18.23 15.57 -10.05
N THR A 30 18.42 15.57 -8.73
CA THR A 30 19.59 14.97 -8.08
C THR A 30 19.59 13.45 -8.20
N LYS A 31 20.78 12.81 -8.07
CA LYS A 31 20.92 11.35 -8.15
C LYS A 31 19.99 10.59 -7.18
N LYS A 32 19.75 11.14 -5.98
CA LYS A 32 18.87 10.53 -4.97
C LYS A 32 17.39 10.59 -5.35
N GLU A 33 16.95 11.68 -5.97
CA GLU A 33 15.57 11.83 -6.47
C GLU A 33 15.30 10.89 -7.64
N LYS A 34 16.27 10.74 -8.56
CA LYS A 34 16.22 9.77 -9.65
C LYS A 34 16.11 8.33 -9.14
N GLN A 35 16.88 7.94 -8.13
CA GLN A 35 16.80 6.59 -7.54
C GLN A 35 15.43 6.31 -6.92
N ARG A 36 14.87 7.26 -6.17
CA ARG A 36 13.52 7.13 -5.61
C ARG A 36 12.47 6.99 -6.70
N ALA A 37 12.52 7.86 -7.71
CA ALA A 37 11.63 7.78 -8.86
C ALA A 37 11.73 6.42 -9.57
N LEU A 38 12.93 5.85 -9.70
CA LEU A 38 13.14 4.54 -10.33
C LEU A 38 12.47 3.41 -9.53
N ILE A 39 12.54 3.46 -8.20
CA ILE A 39 11.82 2.52 -7.32
C ILE A 39 10.31 2.68 -7.50
N TYR A 40 9.79 3.90 -7.55
CA TYR A 40 8.36 4.15 -7.77
C TYR A 40 7.88 3.73 -9.16
N ALA A 41 8.71 3.81 -10.20
CA ALA A 41 8.41 3.31 -11.54
C ALA A 41 8.51 1.78 -11.65
N PHE A 42 9.38 1.17 -10.84
CA PHE A 42 9.62 -0.28 -10.89
C PHE A 42 8.42 -1.09 -10.40
N ILE A 43 7.68 -0.61 -9.40
CA ILE A 43 6.48 -1.27 -8.88
C ILE A 43 5.38 -1.43 -9.96
N PRO A 44 4.91 -0.37 -10.65
CA PRO A 44 3.94 -0.51 -11.72
C PRO A 44 4.50 -1.26 -12.93
N PHE A 45 5.80 -1.16 -13.22
CA PHE A 45 6.43 -1.97 -14.27
C PHE A 45 6.36 -3.48 -13.96
N LEU A 46 6.76 -3.89 -12.75
CA LEU A 46 6.63 -5.29 -12.29
C LEU A 46 5.18 -5.75 -12.37
N TYR A 47 4.24 -4.88 -12.02
CA TYR A 47 2.83 -5.17 -12.13
C TYR A 47 2.39 -5.47 -13.57
N VAL A 48 2.81 -4.66 -14.55
CA VAL A 48 2.54 -4.88 -15.97
C VAL A 48 3.17 -6.20 -16.45
N VAL A 49 4.41 -6.49 -16.05
CA VAL A 49 5.07 -7.75 -16.42
C VAL A 49 4.28 -8.95 -15.90
N VAL A 50 3.87 -8.92 -14.63
CA VAL A 50 3.09 -10.03 -14.06
C VAL A 50 1.68 -10.11 -14.65
N PHE A 51 1.07 -8.97 -14.97
CA PHE A 51 -0.19 -8.92 -15.72
C PHE A 51 -0.08 -9.60 -17.10
N LEU A 52 1.02 -9.38 -17.83
CA LEU A 52 1.25 -10.06 -19.10
C LEU A 52 1.51 -11.57 -18.91
N LEU A 53 2.23 -11.96 -17.86
CA LEU A 53 2.48 -13.35 -17.53
C LEU A 53 1.22 -14.10 -17.07
N HIS A 54 0.22 -13.39 -16.54
CA HIS A 54 -1.03 -13.98 -16.09
C HIS A 54 -1.74 -14.79 -17.16
N PHE A 55 -1.79 -14.27 -18.39
CA PHE A 55 -2.44 -14.95 -19.52
C PHE A 55 -1.74 -16.25 -19.93
N LYS A 56 -0.50 -16.49 -19.48
CA LYS A 56 0.25 -17.72 -19.78
C LYS A 56 0.39 -18.66 -18.60
N PHE A 57 0.45 -18.13 -17.37
CA PHE A 57 0.77 -18.92 -16.18
C PHE A 57 -0.12 -18.51 -14.98
N THR A 58 -1.25 -19.21 -14.82
CA THR A 58 -2.21 -18.98 -13.72
C THR A 58 -1.57 -19.14 -12.35
N ILE A 59 -0.71 -20.16 -12.15
CA ILE A 59 -0.03 -20.41 -10.88
C ILE A 59 0.91 -19.26 -10.50
N VAL A 60 1.66 -18.73 -11.48
CA VAL A 60 2.57 -17.59 -11.26
C VAL A 60 1.80 -16.36 -10.80
N SER A 61 0.58 -16.17 -11.31
CA SER A 61 -0.33 -15.09 -10.91
C SER A 61 -0.76 -15.23 -9.45
N LEU A 62 -1.17 -16.44 -9.05
CA LEU A 62 -1.58 -16.71 -7.67
C LEU A 62 -0.42 -16.53 -6.68
N ILE A 63 0.78 -16.97 -7.05
CA ILE A 63 2.00 -16.72 -6.26
C ILE A 63 2.26 -15.22 -6.13
N PHE A 64 2.11 -14.46 -7.22
CA PHE A 64 2.29 -13.01 -7.16
C PHE A 64 1.24 -12.31 -6.30
N LEU A 65 -0.03 -12.74 -6.39
CA LEU A 65 -1.10 -12.24 -5.53
C LEU A 65 -0.75 -12.48 -4.05
N PHE A 66 -0.23 -13.66 -3.71
CA PHE A 66 0.29 -13.96 -2.37
C PHE A 66 1.46 -13.04 -1.98
N LEU A 67 2.43 -12.83 -2.86
CA LEU A 67 3.58 -11.94 -2.59
C LEU A 67 3.12 -10.50 -2.31
N LEU A 68 2.14 -9.98 -3.06
CA LEU A 68 1.55 -8.66 -2.79
C LEU A 68 0.93 -8.57 -1.39
N GLN A 69 0.28 -9.63 -0.92
CA GLN A 69 -0.26 -9.68 0.45
C GLN A 69 0.83 -9.61 1.51
N ILE A 70 1.91 -10.39 1.32
CA ILE A 70 3.05 -10.38 2.24
C ILE A 70 3.72 -9.01 2.29
N ILE A 71 3.95 -8.38 1.13
CA ILE A 71 4.54 -7.03 1.09
C ILE A 71 3.62 -6.02 1.80
N SER A 72 2.31 -6.08 1.55
CA SER A 72 1.34 -5.22 2.24
C SER A 72 1.34 -5.43 3.76
N MET A 73 1.44 -6.69 4.21
CA MET A 73 1.52 -7.02 5.63
C MET A 73 2.80 -6.46 6.27
N ILE A 74 3.95 -6.63 5.62
CA ILE A 74 5.23 -6.08 6.10
C ILE A 74 5.13 -4.56 6.23
N LEU A 75 4.60 -3.87 5.22
CA LEU A 75 4.41 -2.41 5.27
C LEU A 75 3.52 -1.98 6.44
N ASN A 76 2.42 -2.69 6.69
CA ASN A 76 1.54 -2.39 7.82
C ASN A 76 2.20 -2.68 9.19
N VAL A 77 3.02 -3.72 9.29
CA VAL A 77 3.82 -3.99 10.51
C VAL A 77 4.85 -2.90 10.75
N VAL A 78 5.55 -2.45 9.70
CA VAL A 78 6.50 -1.32 9.80
C VAL A 78 5.76 -0.05 10.21
N TYR A 79 4.60 0.24 9.61
CA TYR A 79 3.76 1.38 9.98
C TYR A 79 3.36 1.34 11.46
N PHE A 80 2.89 0.20 11.96
CA PHE A 80 2.56 0.00 13.37
C PHE A 80 3.77 0.18 14.29
N GLY A 81 4.94 -0.36 13.90
CA GLY A 81 6.19 -0.21 14.63
C GLY A 81 6.59 1.27 14.79
N LEU A 82 6.55 2.04 13.70
CA LEU A 82 6.87 3.48 13.73
C LEU A 82 5.91 4.28 14.62
N VAL A 83 4.61 3.95 14.59
CA VAL A 83 3.61 4.59 15.46
C VAL A 83 3.89 4.30 16.94
N ASN A 84 4.19 3.05 17.30
CA ASN A 84 4.51 2.69 18.69
C ASN A 84 5.82 3.31 19.17
N GLU A 85 6.83 3.34 18.30
CA GLU A 85 8.12 3.96 18.62
C GLU A 85 7.93 5.46 18.92
N TYR A 86 7.10 6.16 18.14
CA TYR A 86 6.75 7.56 18.43
C TYR A 86 6.03 7.72 19.77
N ILE A 87 5.09 6.83 20.11
CA ILE A 87 4.36 6.89 21.38
C ILE A 87 5.31 6.70 22.58
N ASN A 88 6.25 5.77 22.47
CA ASN A 88 7.18 5.43 23.54
C ASN A 88 8.32 6.45 23.68
N GLU A 89 8.87 6.92 22.56
CA GLU A 89 10.09 7.76 22.53
C GLU A 89 9.80 9.26 22.30
N LYS A 90 8.53 9.65 22.06
CA LYS A 90 8.10 11.03 21.77
C LYS A 90 8.95 11.73 20.70
N LYS A 91 9.20 11.03 19.59
CA LYS A 91 9.94 11.56 18.43
C LYS A 91 9.23 12.78 17.83
N ASP A 92 9.91 13.48 16.93
CA ASP A 92 9.34 14.63 16.21
C ASP A 92 8.16 14.18 15.29
N PRO A 93 6.94 14.74 15.45
CA PRO A 93 5.78 14.39 14.65
C PRO A 93 5.96 14.71 13.15
N ILE A 94 6.80 15.69 12.80
CA ILE A 94 7.10 16.04 11.40
C ILE A 94 7.92 14.94 10.73
N LYS A 95 8.83 14.31 11.48
CA LYS A 95 9.61 13.18 10.97
C LYS A 95 8.71 11.96 10.79
N LEU A 96 7.83 11.68 11.75
CA LEU A 96 6.88 10.57 11.65
C LEU A 96 5.95 10.73 10.45
N GLU A 97 5.42 11.93 10.19
CA GLU A 97 4.60 12.21 9.00
C GLU A 97 5.31 11.80 7.70
N LYS A 98 6.58 12.18 7.55
CA LYS A 98 7.38 11.88 6.37
C LYS A 98 7.63 10.39 6.17
N ASP A 99 7.67 9.62 7.25
CA ASP A 99 7.89 8.18 7.20
C ASP A 99 6.57 7.41 6.99
N LEU A 100 5.47 7.83 7.62
CA LEU A 100 4.16 7.15 7.55
C LEU A 100 3.44 7.37 6.21
N ASN A 101 3.45 8.59 5.67
CA ASN A 101 2.68 8.92 4.46
C ASN A 101 3.10 8.08 3.23
N PRO A 102 4.40 7.88 2.92
CA PRO A 102 4.82 7.00 1.83
C PRO A 102 4.40 5.54 2.02
N ILE A 103 4.44 5.04 3.26
CA ILE A 103 4.03 3.66 3.57
C ILE A 103 2.54 3.49 3.32
N LEU A 104 1.72 4.44 3.80
CA LEU A 104 0.27 4.40 3.61
C LEU A 104 -0.11 4.42 2.12
N VAL A 105 0.54 5.29 1.34
CA VAL A 105 0.36 5.38 -0.11
C VAL A 105 0.76 4.07 -0.80
N ALA A 106 1.89 3.48 -0.42
CA ALA A 106 2.33 2.19 -0.96
C ALA A 106 1.33 1.07 -0.63
N THR A 107 0.84 0.99 0.61
CA THR A 107 -0.17 0.01 1.03
C THR A 107 -1.46 0.14 0.22
N ILE A 108 -2.00 1.36 0.05
CA ILE A 108 -3.22 1.60 -0.73
C ILE A 108 -3.02 1.13 -2.18
N THR A 109 -1.89 1.43 -2.78
CA THR A 109 -1.60 1.06 -4.17
C THR A 109 -1.43 -0.45 -4.36
N ILE A 110 -0.72 -1.11 -3.44
CA ILE A 110 -0.64 -2.57 -3.43
C ILE A 110 -2.04 -3.18 -3.27
N ARG A 111 -2.92 -2.56 -2.48
CA ARG A 111 -4.28 -3.03 -2.29
C ARG A 111 -5.12 -2.90 -3.57
N LEU A 112 -5.03 -1.78 -4.27
CA LEU A 112 -5.66 -1.58 -5.59
C LEU A 112 -5.17 -2.62 -6.60
N PHE A 113 -3.86 -2.85 -6.64
CA PHE A 113 -3.25 -3.87 -7.49
C PHE A 113 -3.70 -5.29 -7.16
N THR A 114 -3.78 -5.61 -5.87
CA THR A 114 -4.30 -6.88 -5.37
C THR A 114 -5.75 -7.11 -5.80
N ILE A 115 -6.61 -6.07 -5.72
CA ILE A 115 -8.03 -6.16 -6.10
C ILE A 115 -8.17 -6.37 -7.59
N PHE A 116 -7.47 -5.57 -8.41
CA PHE A 116 -7.49 -5.77 -9.86
C PHE A 116 -6.94 -7.15 -10.24
N HIS A 117 -5.87 -7.60 -9.59
CA HIS A 117 -5.31 -8.93 -9.85
C HIS A 117 -6.28 -10.05 -9.43
N SER A 118 -6.97 -9.89 -8.30
CA SER A 118 -8.00 -10.85 -7.83
C SER A 118 -9.20 -10.90 -8.77
N LEU A 119 -9.53 -9.79 -9.44
CA LEU A 119 -10.58 -9.75 -10.46
C LEU A 119 -10.18 -10.57 -11.70
N LEU A 120 -8.92 -10.46 -12.14
CA LEU A 120 -8.40 -11.22 -13.29
C LEU A 120 -8.31 -12.72 -13.01
N THR A 121 -7.85 -13.09 -11.81
CA THR A 121 -7.74 -14.51 -11.40
C THR A 121 -9.08 -15.09 -10.98
N LEU A 122 -10.18 -14.34 -11.07
CA LEU A 122 -11.51 -14.73 -10.60
C LEU A 122 -11.52 -15.22 -9.15
N SER A 123 -10.61 -14.68 -8.33
CA SER A 123 -10.45 -15.03 -6.92
C SER A 123 -11.46 -14.27 -6.07
N TYR A 124 -12.75 -14.58 -6.26
CA TYR A 124 -13.87 -13.87 -5.63
C TYR A 124 -13.75 -13.69 -4.10
N PRO A 125 -13.29 -14.69 -3.31
CA PRO A 125 -13.14 -14.50 -1.87
C PRO A 125 -12.09 -13.43 -1.52
N LEU A 126 -10.94 -13.44 -2.19
CA LEU A 126 -9.88 -12.45 -2.00
C LEU A 126 -10.31 -11.07 -2.50
N LEU A 127 -11.08 -11.02 -3.59
CA LEU A 127 -11.64 -9.79 -4.12
C LEU A 127 -12.59 -9.13 -3.11
N LEU A 128 -13.50 -9.91 -2.52
CA LEU A 128 -14.46 -9.41 -1.52
C LEU A 128 -13.73 -8.85 -0.29
N LEU A 129 -12.74 -9.57 0.22
CA LEU A 129 -11.92 -9.09 1.33
C LEU A 129 -11.16 -7.80 0.95
N GLY A 130 -10.56 -7.75 -0.24
CA GLY A 130 -9.91 -6.54 -0.75
C GLY A 130 -10.85 -5.32 -0.74
N PHE A 131 -12.11 -5.49 -1.16
CA PHE A 131 -13.10 -4.42 -1.10
C PHE A 131 -13.51 -4.01 0.32
N VAL A 132 -13.55 -4.94 1.28
CA VAL A 132 -13.80 -4.62 2.70
C VAL A 132 -12.73 -3.66 3.22
N GLU A 133 -11.46 -3.89 2.90
CA GLU A 133 -10.38 -2.99 3.32
C GLU A 133 -10.42 -1.64 2.62
N LEU A 134 -10.74 -1.60 1.32
CA LEU A 134 -10.98 -0.32 0.64
C LEU A 134 -12.16 0.44 1.24
N GLY A 135 -13.24 -0.26 1.59
CA GLY A 135 -14.39 0.31 2.27
C GLY A 135 -14.02 0.89 3.63
N TYR A 136 -13.18 0.18 4.40
CA TYR A 136 -12.64 0.70 5.65
C TYR A 136 -11.78 1.95 5.44
N ASN A 137 -10.87 1.93 4.46
CA ASN A 137 -10.04 3.10 4.12
C ASN A 137 -10.88 4.29 3.69
N TYR A 138 -11.90 4.06 2.89
CA TYR A 138 -12.87 5.08 2.48
C TYR A 138 -13.62 5.63 3.70
N TYR A 139 -14.15 4.77 4.56
CA TYR A 139 -14.81 5.19 5.80
C TYR A 139 -13.89 6.04 6.69
N VAL A 140 -12.64 5.64 6.89
CA VAL A 140 -11.66 6.43 7.63
C VAL A 140 -11.41 7.78 6.94
N SER A 141 -11.32 7.81 5.61
CA SER A 141 -11.12 9.04 4.82
C SER A 141 -12.25 10.06 4.96
N THR A 142 -13.49 9.60 5.20
CA THR A 142 -14.63 10.52 5.41
C THR A 142 -14.55 11.25 6.75
N ARG A 143 -13.84 10.67 7.73
CA ARG A 143 -13.73 11.23 9.09
C ARG A 143 -12.40 11.93 9.32
N ARG A 144 -11.38 11.63 8.54
CA ARG A 144 -9.99 12.10 8.71
C ARG A 144 -9.26 12.18 7.39
N PRO A 145 -8.29 13.10 7.24
CA PRO A 145 -7.39 13.03 6.11
C PRO A 145 -6.63 11.69 6.12
N ILE A 146 -6.64 11.01 4.96
CA ILE A 146 -5.89 9.76 4.75
C ILE A 146 -4.42 10.02 5.04
N LEU A 147 -3.88 11.11 4.49
CA LEU A 147 -2.52 11.54 4.76
C LEU A 147 -2.48 12.26 6.10
N LEU A 148 -1.57 11.79 6.95
CA LEU A 148 -1.38 12.35 8.26
C LEU A 148 -0.67 13.69 8.15
N ASP A 149 -1.07 14.62 9.01
CA ASP A 149 -0.39 15.90 9.25
C ASP A 149 0.26 15.81 10.64
N ALA A 150 1.46 16.36 10.82
CA ALA A 150 2.13 16.43 12.11
C ALA A 150 1.21 16.92 13.26
N THR A 151 0.32 17.87 12.96
CA THR A 151 -0.68 18.36 13.93
C THR A 151 -1.74 17.32 14.29
N THR A 152 -2.17 16.52 13.32
CA THR A 152 -3.14 15.42 13.52
C THR A 152 -2.49 14.25 14.25
N ILE A 153 -1.23 13.93 13.91
CA ILE A 153 -0.43 12.91 14.59
C ILE A 153 -0.35 13.23 16.08
N TRP A 154 0.01 14.46 16.43
CA TRP A 154 0.14 14.86 17.82
C TRP A 154 -1.19 14.80 18.58
N LYS A 155 -2.30 15.25 17.96
CA LYS A 155 -3.60 15.34 18.62
C LYS A 155 -4.33 14.00 18.75
N ASP A 156 -4.19 13.11 17.78
CA ASP A 156 -5.01 11.89 17.64
C ASP A 156 -4.19 10.60 17.63
N ILE A 157 -2.97 10.60 18.21
CA ILE A 157 -2.03 9.47 18.18
C ILE A 157 -2.64 8.14 18.65
N ASN A 158 -3.45 8.15 19.71
CA ASN A 158 -4.08 6.93 20.24
C ASN A 158 -5.03 6.28 19.22
N LYS A 159 -5.71 7.09 18.41
CA LYS A 159 -6.60 6.58 17.37
C LYS A 159 -5.82 6.12 16.15
N ILE A 160 -4.68 6.73 15.85
CA ILE A 160 -3.74 6.26 14.81
C ILE A 160 -3.13 4.92 15.22
N GLN A 161 -2.83 4.72 16.50
CA GLN A 161 -2.37 3.45 17.05
C GLN A 161 -3.43 2.36 16.92
N LEU A 162 -4.69 2.67 17.24
CA LEU A 162 -5.78 1.71 17.09
C LEU A 162 -6.03 1.36 15.61
N ASP A 163 -6.00 2.36 14.72
CA ASP A 163 -6.10 2.14 13.27
C ASP A 163 -4.94 1.27 12.74
N SER A 164 -3.70 1.50 13.20
CA SER A 164 -2.55 0.69 12.79
C SER A 164 -2.64 -0.75 13.31
N GLN A 165 -3.16 -0.98 14.51
CA GLN A 165 -3.43 -2.33 15.03
C GLN A 165 -4.48 -3.06 14.18
N ILE A 166 -5.58 -2.39 13.82
CA ILE A 166 -6.62 -2.96 12.96
C ILE A 166 -6.03 -3.32 11.59
N ARG A 167 -5.25 -2.43 10.97
CA ARG A 167 -4.61 -2.67 9.67
C ARG A 167 -3.66 -3.87 9.71
N VAL A 168 -2.84 -4.00 10.75
CA VAL A 168 -1.96 -5.16 10.93
C VAL A 168 -2.77 -6.43 11.11
N GLY A 169 -3.74 -6.45 12.02
CA GLY A 169 -4.59 -7.61 12.26
C GLY A 169 -5.30 -8.08 11.00
N TYR A 170 -5.86 -7.14 10.24
CA TYR A 170 -6.49 -7.42 8.96
C TYR A 170 -5.50 -7.96 7.91
N SER A 171 -4.30 -7.37 7.82
CA SER A 171 -3.28 -7.80 6.85
C SER A 171 -2.71 -9.18 7.15
N VAL A 172 -2.55 -9.53 8.44
CA VAL A 172 -2.15 -10.87 8.88
C VAL A 172 -3.24 -11.87 8.51
N PHE A 173 -4.50 -11.56 8.82
CA PHE A 173 -5.64 -12.40 8.45
C PHE A 173 -5.69 -12.64 6.93
N LEU A 174 -5.59 -11.57 6.14
CA LEU A 174 -5.63 -11.65 4.68
C LEU A 174 -4.45 -12.44 4.10
N SER A 175 -3.26 -12.29 4.69
CA SER A 175 -2.07 -13.06 4.30
C SER A 175 -2.25 -14.55 4.58
N LEU A 176 -2.72 -14.94 5.77
CA LEU A 176 -3.02 -16.34 6.09
C LEU A 176 -4.09 -16.92 5.17
N PHE A 177 -5.17 -16.15 4.93
CA PHE A 177 -6.22 -16.56 4.02
C PHE A 177 -5.70 -16.75 2.59
N SER A 178 -4.80 -15.88 2.12
CA SER A 178 -4.19 -16.00 0.80
C SER A 178 -3.30 -17.24 0.65
N VAL A 179 -2.60 -17.67 1.72
CA VAL A 179 -1.84 -18.94 1.74
C VAL A 179 -2.79 -20.13 1.59
N ILE A 180 -3.86 -20.16 2.39
CA ILE A 180 -4.85 -21.24 2.34
C ILE A 180 -5.47 -21.31 0.94
N TYR A 181 -5.86 -20.16 0.39
CA TYR A 181 -6.42 -20.06 -0.95
C TYR A 181 -5.45 -20.55 -2.02
N LEU A 182 -4.17 -20.16 -1.94
CA LEU A 182 -3.13 -20.63 -2.85
C LEU A 182 -2.98 -22.15 -2.80
N VAL A 183 -2.87 -22.73 -1.60
CA VAL A 183 -2.70 -24.19 -1.41
C VAL A 183 -3.90 -24.96 -1.95
N ILE A 184 -5.12 -24.55 -1.60
CA ILE A 184 -6.35 -25.17 -2.10
C ILE A 184 -6.37 -25.11 -3.62
N THR A 185 -6.14 -23.93 -4.20
CA THR A 185 -6.17 -23.76 -5.65
C THR A 185 -5.11 -24.61 -6.34
N MET A 186 -3.90 -24.73 -5.78
CA MET A 186 -2.86 -25.60 -6.34
C MET A 186 -3.25 -27.09 -6.28
N VAL A 187 -3.91 -27.54 -5.22
CA VAL A 187 -4.35 -28.95 -5.09
C VAL A 187 -5.47 -29.30 -6.05
N PHE A 188 -6.43 -28.38 -6.28
CA PHE A 188 -7.57 -28.63 -7.16
C PHE A 188 -7.28 -28.37 -8.66
N LEU A 189 -6.22 -27.63 -8.97
CA LEU A 189 -5.83 -27.28 -10.34
C LEU A 189 -4.73 -28.22 -10.91
N LEU A 190 -4.13 -29.07 -10.06
CA LEU A 190 -3.31 -30.23 -10.44
C LEU A 190 -4.19 -31.47 -10.62
#